data_AF-A0A521NIM9-F1
#
_entry.id   AF-A0A521NIM9-F1
#
_cell.length_a   1.000
_cell.length_b   1.000
_cell.length_c   1.000
_cell.angle_alpha   90.00
_cell.angle_beta   90.00
_cell.angle_gamma   90.00
#
_symmetry.space_group_name_H-M   'P 1'
#
loop_
_entity.id
_entity.type
_entity.pdbx_description
1 polymer ?
#
loop_
_entity_poly.entity_id
_entity_poly.type
_entity_poly.pdbx_seq_one_letter_code
_entity_poly.pdbx_strand_id
1 'polypeptide(L)'
;MTPRGRPLRTAPPGVLREGGSAAFRRKREMTDAKADAPIASTPQHSAALHARRGRPIPGTQSGPPLRPARGVRMTHALLADGASDADCEWLAEGIHAVRVGRDLVLLDLAADDYLCLPECGDLQVDGRRVRGSMEELLRLAAEELLHPTSAPDDRIPPPALPSARLPAPPPIRPTLRDVATFGVIWIDAVRRRPTILELNRRYARRRGRRSDPEALAARVEVFRQLLPLAPRTGACLLQAELLLRFVNAADLDADWVFGVRTFPFLAHCWLQSGDQCVSEAPETLTVYRPILVI
;
A
#
# COMPACT_ATOMS: atom_id res chain seq x y z
N MET A 1 -78.11 -16.93 11.39
CA MET A 1 -77.62 -15.53 11.48
C MET A 1 -76.13 -15.52 11.13
N THR A 2 -75.73 -14.54 10.33
CA THR A 2 -74.42 -14.08 9.81
C THR A 2 -73.20 -14.17 10.77
N PRO A 3 -71.94 -13.87 10.36
CA PRO A 3 -71.28 -13.95 9.02
C PRO A 3 -69.77 -14.38 9.03
N ARG A 4 -69.24 -14.62 7.82
CA ARG A 4 -67.93 -14.24 7.19
C ARG A 4 -66.60 -14.20 8.00
N GLY A 5 -65.54 -14.75 7.39
CA GLY A 5 -64.16 -14.29 7.56
C GLY A 5 -63.13 -15.08 6.74
N ARG A 6 -62.69 -14.52 5.61
CA ARG A 6 -61.63 -15.03 4.71
C ARG A 6 -60.26 -14.54 5.23
N PRO A 7 -59.20 -15.35 5.38
CA PRO A 7 -57.88 -14.81 5.68
C PRO A 7 -57.11 -14.41 4.41
N LEU A 8 -56.43 -13.27 4.52
CA LEU A 8 -55.61 -12.64 3.49
C LEU A 8 -54.32 -13.42 3.21
N ARG A 9 -53.86 -13.32 1.95
CA ARG A 9 -52.47 -13.52 1.51
C ARG A 9 -51.52 -12.63 2.32
N THR A 10 -50.40 -13.19 2.76
CA THR A 10 -49.14 -12.45 2.94
C THR A 10 -48.00 -13.25 2.29
N ALA A 11 -47.39 -12.62 1.28
CA ALA A 11 -46.15 -13.09 0.65
C ALA A 11 -44.96 -12.75 1.56
N PRO A 12 -43.88 -13.55 1.59
CA PRO A 12 -42.65 -13.19 2.28
C PRO A 12 -41.90 -12.08 1.52
N PRO A 13 -41.21 -11.17 2.22
CA PRO A 13 -40.51 -10.05 1.61
C PRO A 13 -39.28 -10.53 0.84
N GLY A 14 -39.15 -10.03 -0.39
CA GLY A 14 -37.98 -10.21 -1.23
C GLY A 14 -36.76 -9.54 -0.60
N VAL A 15 -35.68 -10.31 -0.49
CA VAL A 15 -34.34 -9.79 -0.23
C VAL A 15 -33.87 -9.14 -1.53
N LEU A 16 -34.04 -7.82 -1.62
CA LEU A 16 -33.33 -7.01 -2.61
C LEU A 16 -31.84 -7.05 -2.26
N ARG A 17 -31.07 -7.84 -3.01
CA ARG A 17 -29.62 -7.65 -3.11
C ARG A 17 -29.40 -6.32 -3.80
N GLU A 18 -29.11 -5.28 -3.02
CA GLU A 18 -28.49 -4.08 -3.55
C GLU A 18 -27.05 -4.44 -3.95
N GLY A 19 -26.84 -4.61 -5.26
CA GLY A 19 -25.52 -4.61 -5.87
C GLY A 19 -24.95 -3.20 -5.79
N GLY A 20 -24.33 -2.87 -4.65
CA GLY A 20 -23.48 -1.70 -4.53
C GLY A 20 -22.25 -1.89 -5.40
N SER A 21 -22.14 -1.13 -6.49
CA SER A 21 -20.91 -1.02 -7.26
C SER A 21 -19.80 -0.48 -6.34
N ALA A 22 -18.91 -1.37 -5.90
CA ALA A 22 -17.74 -1.07 -5.12
C ALA A 22 -16.76 -0.23 -5.97
N ALA A 23 -16.87 1.09 -5.89
CA ALA A 23 -15.97 2.03 -6.56
C ALA A 23 -14.57 1.99 -5.94
N PHE A 24 -13.54 2.23 -6.76
CA PHE A 24 -12.17 2.36 -6.30
C PHE A 24 -12.04 3.45 -5.24
N ARG A 25 -11.37 3.14 -4.13
CA ARG A 25 -11.05 4.14 -3.12
C ARG A 25 -9.56 4.44 -3.18
N ARG A 26 -9.19 5.63 -3.70
CA ARG A 26 -7.81 6.15 -3.63
C ARG A 26 -7.51 6.64 -2.21
N LYS A 27 -6.32 6.32 -1.71
CA LYS A 27 -5.88 6.65 -0.35
C LYS A 27 -4.40 7.06 -0.36
N ARG A 28 -4.16 8.36 -0.18
CA ARG A 28 -2.82 8.92 0.07
C ARG A 28 -2.60 9.14 1.56
N GLU A 29 -1.92 8.23 2.23
CA GLU A 29 -1.33 8.53 3.55
C GLU A 29 0.01 7.78 3.71
N MET A 30 1.12 8.52 3.63
CA MET A 30 2.44 8.10 4.12
C MET A 30 3.06 9.15 5.05
N THR A 31 2.24 10.10 5.52
CA THR A 31 2.61 11.10 6.53
C THR A 31 1.69 10.93 7.74
N ASP A 32 2.34 10.72 8.88
CA ASP A 32 1.79 10.66 10.25
C ASP A 32 0.97 9.43 10.63
N ALA A 33 1.66 8.30 10.84
CA ALA A 33 1.23 7.34 11.85
C ALA A 33 1.52 7.94 13.24
N LYS A 34 0.58 8.74 13.74
CA LYS A 34 0.58 9.21 15.13
C LYS A 34 0.45 7.98 16.05
N ALA A 35 1.51 7.64 16.77
CA ALA A 35 1.47 6.69 17.87
C ALA A 35 0.63 7.30 19.01
N ASP A 36 -0.63 6.91 19.13
CA ASP A 36 -1.47 7.27 20.29
C ASP A 36 -1.34 6.19 21.38
N ALA A 37 -0.79 6.58 22.54
CA ALA A 37 -1.02 5.95 23.84
C ALA A 37 -1.70 6.99 24.76
N PRO A 38 -2.57 6.58 25.72
CA PRO A 38 -3.66 7.42 26.20
C PRO A 38 -3.25 8.36 27.33
N ILE A 39 -3.61 9.64 27.23
CA ILE A 39 -3.83 10.52 28.38
C ILE A 39 -5.13 11.30 28.13
N ALA A 40 -5.99 11.29 29.15
CA ALA A 40 -7.38 11.72 29.12
C ALA A 40 -7.59 13.25 29.15
N SER A 41 -8.81 13.63 28.71
CA SER A 41 -9.62 14.82 29.09
C SER A 41 -9.81 15.96 28.05
N THR A 42 -10.78 15.75 27.13
CA THR A 42 -12.05 16.50 26.84
C THR A 42 -12.19 18.02 27.20
N PRO A 43 -13.17 18.76 26.63
CA PRO A 43 -13.33 19.25 25.25
C PRO A 43 -13.70 20.76 25.17
N GLN A 44 -13.62 21.41 24.00
CA GLN A 44 -14.51 22.54 23.69
C GLN A 44 -14.96 22.57 22.21
N HIS A 45 -16.26 22.85 22.08
CA HIS A 45 -17.08 23.06 20.88
C HIS A 45 -16.61 24.24 20.01
N SER A 46 -16.80 24.17 18.68
CA SER A 46 -17.98 24.77 18.02
C SER A 46 -17.85 24.80 16.49
N ALA A 47 -19.02 24.85 15.86
CA ALA A 47 -19.32 24.68 14.45
C ALA A 47 -18.94 25.85 13.54
N ALA A 48 -18.88 25.61 12.23
CA ALA A 48 -19.63 26.39 11.23
C ALA A 48 -19.54 25.77 9.82
N LEU A 49 -20.73 25.46 9.28
CA LEU A 49 -20.99 25.29 7.85
C LEU A 49 -20.64 26.57 7.08
N HIS A 50 -20.06 26.45 5.89
CA HIS A 50 -20.37 27.38 4.80
C HIS A 50 -20.28 26.70 3.43
N ALA A 51 -21.46 26.42 2.88
CA ALA A 51 -21.69 26.22 1.46
C ALA A 51 -21.53 27.56 0.72
N ARG A 52 -20.86 27.55 -0.45
CA ARG A 52 -20.93 28.65 -1.43
C ARG A 52 -21.25 28.09 -2.82
N ARG A 53 -22.46 28.43 -3.28
CA ARG A 53 -22.85 28.56 -4.70
C ARG A 53 -21.95 29.66 -5.31
N GLY A 54 -21.38 29.57 -6.51
CA GLY A 54 -21.99 29.30 -7.81
C GLY A 54 -22.13 30.64 -8.57
N ARG A 55 -21.37 30.84 -9.66
CA ARG A 55 -21.60 31.88 -10.70
C ARG A 55 -20.89 31.50 -12.02
N PRO A 56 -21.34 32.03 -13.17
CA PRO A 56 -21.56 31.26 -14.41
C PRO A 56 -20.51 31.50 -15.50
N ILE A 57 -20.45 30.58 -16.48
CA ILE A 57 -19.63 30.67 -17.70
C ILE A 57 -20.55 30.94 -18.90
N PRO A 58 -20.23 31.91 -19.79
CA PRO A 58 -21.00 32.16 -21.00
C PRO A 58 -20.43 31.47 -22.25
N GLY A 59 -21.32 31.15 -23.19
CA GLY A 59 -21.07 31.32 -24.63
C GLY A 59 -20.53 30.12 -25.42
N THR A 60 -21.45 29.43 -26.09
CA THR A 60 -21.26 28.55 -27.26
C THR A 60 -20.64 29.26 -28.46
N GLN A 61 -19.78 28.57 -29.21
CA GLN A 61 -19.64 28.69 -30.68
C GLN A 61 -19.00 27.43 -31.28
N SER A 62 -19.38 27.13 -32.52
CA SER A 62 -19.39 25.79 -33.14
C SER A 62 -18.40 25.61 -34.29
N GLY A 63 -17.93 24.37 -34.49
CA GLY A 63 -17.47 23.79 -35.78
C GLY A 63 -16.00 23.32 -35.84
N PRO A 64 -15.57 22.46 -36.79
CA PRO A 64 -16.29 21.51 -37.68
C PRO A 64 -15.82 20.02 -37.46
N PRO A 65 -16.43 19.00 -38.10
CA PRO A 65 -16.25 17.60 -37.72
C PRO A 65 -15.12 16.90 -38.50
N LEU A 66 -14.30 16.08 -37.83
CA LEU A 66 -13.28 15.24 -38.48
C LEU A 66 -13.20 13.82 -37.89
N ARG A 67 -13.74 12.89 -38.69
CA ARG A 67 -13.37 11.48 -38.96
C ARG A 67 -13.46 10.41 -37.84
N PRO A 68 -14.19 9.30 -38.09
CA PRO A 68 -14.20 8.15 -37.19
C PRO A 68 -12.88 7.38 -37.24
N ALA A 69 -12.30 7.12 -36.06
CA ALA A 69 -11.17 6.21 -35.90
C ALA A 69 -11.60 4.77 -36.20
N ARG A 70 -10.72 4.06 -36.90
CA ARG A 70 -10.86 2.68 -37.38
C ARG A 70 -11.21 1.72 -36.23
N GLY A 71 -12.18 0.86 -36.51
CA GLY A 71 -12.67 -0.17 -35.59
C GLY A 71 -11.57 -1.13 -35.13
N VAL A 72 -11.53 -1.36 -33.82
CA VAL A 72 -10.88 -2.51 -33.21
C VAL A 72 -11.66 -3.74 -33.65
N ARG A 73 -11.03 -4.57 -34.48
CA ARG A 73 -11.55 -5.90 -34.81
C ARG A 73 -11.33 -6.80 -33.59
N MET A 74 -12.40 -7.06 -32.85
CA MET A 74 -12.45 -8.19 -31.92
C MET A 74 -12.44 -9.48 -32.76
N THR A 75 -11.31 -10.19 -32.75
CA THR A 75 -11.25 -11.55 -33.26
C THR A 75 -12.02 -12.45 -32.29
N HIS A 76 -13.23 -12.83 -32.71
CA HIS A 76 -13.99 -13.94 -32.15
C HIS A 76 -13.19 -15.22 -32.39
N ALA A 77 -12.59 -15.77 -31.34
CA ALA A 77 -11.94 -17.07 -31.39
C ALA A 77 -12.48 -17.94 -30.23
N LEU A 78 -13.30 -18.90 -30.64
CA LEU A 78 -13.65 -20.16 -29.98
C LEU A 78 -14.54 -20.15 -28.74
N LEU A 79 -15.81 -20.47 -29.01
CA LEU A 79 -16.67 -21.25 -28.12
C LEU A 79 -16.20 -22.71 -28.07
N ALA A 80 -16.09 -23.24 -26.84
CA ALA A 80 -16.16 -24.64 -26.38
C ALA A 80 -14.94 -25.07 -25.55
N ASP A 81 -15.00 -24.98 -24.22
CA ASP A 81 -15.37 -26.11 -23.35
C ASP A 81 -15.58 -25.63 -21.90
N GLY A 82 -16.45 -26.32 -21.16
CA GLY A 82 -17.01 -25.89 -19.87
C GLY A 82 -16.08 -26.08 -18.66
N ALA A 83 -15.07 -25.24 -18.52
CA ALA A 83 -14.43 -24.93 -17.25
C ALA A 83 -14.35 -23.41 -17.12
N SER A 84 -14.61 -22.84 -15.93
CA SER A 84 -14.44 -21.40 -15.68
C SER A 84 -12.97 -21.02 -15.87
N ASP A 85 -12.57 -20.72 -17.10
CA ASP A 85 -11.23 -20.26 -17.43
C ASP A 85 -11.17 -18.81 -16.93
N ALA A 86 -10.67 -18.62 -15.71
CA ALA A 86 -10.45 -17.30 -15.16
C ALA A 86 -9.46 -16.59 -16.09
N ASP A 87 -9.93 -15.56 -16.78
CA ASP A 87 -9.10 -14.73 -17.65
C ASP A 87 -7.86 -14.26 -16.86
N CYS A 88 -6.69 -14.35 -17.49
CA CYS A 88 -5.42 -14.03 -16.86
C CYS A 88 -4.84 -12.77 -17.48
N GLU A 89 -4.74 -11.70 -16.69
CA GLU A 89 -4.08 -10.45 -17.06
C GLU A 89 -2.82 -10.23 -16.21
N TRP A 90 -2.04 -9.20 -16.56
CA TRP A 90 -0.79 -8.87 -15.88
C TRP A 90 -0.84 -7.46 -15.32
N LEU A 91 -0.39 -7.27 -14.08
CA LEU A 91 -0.19 -5.94 -13.49
C LEU A 91 0.80 -5.13 -14.32
N ALA A 92 0.50 -3.85 -14.50
CA ALA A 92 1.39 -2.91 -15.13
C ALA A 92 2.73 -2.78 -14.36
N GLU A 93 3.75 -2.26 -15.04
CA GLU A 93 5.06 -2.03 -14.43
C GLU A 93 4.94 -1.03 -13.27
N GLY A 94 5.61 -1.31 -12.14
CA GLY A 94 5.51 -0.47 -10.95
C GLY A 94 4.21 -0.60 -10.15
N ILE A 95 3.25 -1.45 -10.58
CA ILE A 95 2.06 -1.77 -9.79
C ILE A 95 2.30 -3.01 -8.95
N HIS A 96 2.25 -2.87 -7.63
CA HIS A 96 2.30 -3.97 -6.67
C HIS A 96 0.91 -4.22 -6.11
N ALA A 97 0.57 -5.46 -5.76
CA ALA A 97 -0.74 -5.75 -5.20
C ALA A 97 -0.67 -6.83 -4.11
N VAL A 98 -1.52 -6.67 -3.09
CA VAL A 98 -1.69 -7.65 -2.02
C VAL A 98 -3.15 -7.76 -1.63
N ARG A 99 -3.60 -9.00 -1.39
CA ARG A 99 -4.94 -9.27 -0.86
C ARG A 99 -4.95 -9.10 0.66
N VAL A 100 -5.87 -8.28 1.17
CA VAL A 100 -6.09 -8.04 2.60
C VAL A 100 -7.50 -8.48 2.94
N GLY A 101 -7.65 -9.73 3.37
CA GLY A 101 -8.96 -10.33 3.59
C GLY A 101 -9.78 -10.38 2.29
N ARG A 102 -10.90 -9.66 2.25
CA ARG A 102 -11.78 -9.56 1.06
C ARG A 102 -11.37 -8.46 0.08
N ASP A 103 -10.43 -7.60 0.46
CA ASP A 103 -10.06 -6.43 -0.33
C ASP A 103 -8.76 -6.70 -1.08
N LEU A 104 -8.61 -6.08 -2.25
CA LEU A 104 -7.34 -5.99 -2.96
C LEU A 104 -6.79 -4.58 -2.82
N VAL A 105 -5.55 -4.47 -2.34
CA VAL A 105 -4.82 -3.21 -2.31
C VAL A 105 -3.76 -3.24 -3.39
N LEU A 106 -3.73 -2.22 -4.23
CA LEU A 106 -2.68 -1.96 -5.19
C LEU A 106 -1.87 -0.74 -4.76
N LEU A 107 -0.57 -0.80 -4.96
CA LEU A 107 0.38 0.29 -4.81
C LEU A 107 0.91 0.65 -6.18
N ASP A 108 0.65 1.88 -6.61
CA ASP A 108 1.19 2.47 -7.82
C ASP A 108 2.43 3.31 -7.47
N LEU A 109 3.61 2.79 -7.82
CA LEU A 109 4.86 3.50 -7.58
C LEU A 109 5.00 4.79 -8.40
N ALA A 110 4.44 4.83 -9.61
CA ALA A 110 4.54 6.01 -10.47
C ALA A 110 3.63 7.14 -9.97
N ALA A 111 2.43 6.81 -9.50
CA ALA A 111 1.49 7.78 -8.93
C ALA A 111 1.73 8.11 -7.44
N ASP A 112 2.59 7.33 -6.77
CA ASP A 112 2.87 7.39 -5.32
C ASP A 112 1.58 7.29 -4.49
N ASP A 113 0.72 6.33 -4.85
CA ASP A 113 -0.65 6.23 -4.31
C ASP A 113 -1.08 4.78 -4.08
N TYR A 114 -2.02 4.60 -3.14
CA TYR A 114 -2.65 3.32 -2.87
C TYR A 114 -4.10 3.32 -3.35
N LEU A 115 -4.45 2.19 -3.95
CA LEU A 115 -5.70 1.94 -4.64
C LEU A 115 -6.34 0.72 -3.96
N CYS A 116 -7.49 0.91 -3.32
CA CYS A 116 -8.22 -0.20 -2.69
C CYS A 116 -9.46 -0.57 -3.51
N LEU A 117 -9.53 -1.84 -3.91
CA LEU A 117 -10.69 -2.50 -4.50
C LEU A 117 -11.36 -3.35 -3.41
N PRO A 118 -12.42 -2.84 -2.76
CA PRO A 118 -13.08 -3.58 -1.70
C PRO A 118 -13.89 -4.74 -2.27
N GLU A 119 -13.98 -5.82 -1.50
CA GLU A 119 -14.79 -7.00 -1.86
C GLU A 119 -14.50 -7.56 -3.26
N CYS A 120 -13.21 -7.71 -3.59
CA CYS A 120 -12.68 -8.19 -4.87
C CYS A 120 -12.90 -9.69 -5.14
N GLY A 121 -14.01 -10.25 -4.65
CA GLY A 121 -14.47 -11.61 -4.97
C GLY A 121 -13.35 -12.65 -5.01
N ASP A 122 -13.28 -13.36 -6.12
CA ASP A 122 -12.36 -14.47 -6.38
C ASP A 122 -11.05 -14.03 -7.05
N LEU A 123 -10.76 -12.72 -7.11
CA LEU A 123 -9.59 -12.15 -7.76
C LEU A 123 -8.26 -12.62 -7.13
N GLN A 124 -7.52 -13.51 -7.77
CA GLN A 124 -6.23 -13.98 -7.29
C GLN A 124 -5.09 -13.17 -7.88
N VAL A 125 -4.13 -12.80 -7.03
CA VAL A 125 -2.88 -12.16 -7.44
C VAL A 125 -1.72 -13.05 -7.06
N ASP A 126 -0.87 -13.36 -8.04
CA ASP A 126 0.36 -14.13 -7.87
C ASP A 126 1.48 -13.41 -8.63
N GLY A 127 2.31 -12.68 -7.87
CA GLY A 127 3.29 -11.76 -8.44
C GLY A 127 2.61 -10.70 -9.30
N ARG A 128 2.99 -10.62 -10.58
CA ARG A 128 2.34 -9.77 -11.59
C ARG A 128 1.04 -10.33 -12.15
N ARG A 129 0.73 -11.61 -11.94
CA ARG A 129 -0.43 -12.24 -12.58
C ARG A 129 -1.69 -11.97 -11.78
N VAL A 130 -2.74 -11.58 -12.48
CA VAL A 130 -4.07 -11.39 -11.93
C VAL A 130 -5.04 -12.32 -12.64
N ARG A 131 -5.79 -13.11 -11.87
CA ARG A 131 -6.85 -13.98 -12.38
C ARG A 131 -8.13 -13.66 -11.64
N GLY A 132 -9.26 -13.59 -12.33
CA GLY A 132 -10.53 -13.30 -11.68
C GLY A 132 -11.69 -13.33 -12.65
N SER A 133 -12.83 -12.80 -12.22
CA SER A 133 -13.95 -12.61 -13.13
C SER A 133 -13.63 -11.50 -14.15
N MET A 134 -14.17 -11.63 -15.35
CA MET A 134 -14.03 -10.60 -16.41
C MET A 134 -14.44 -9.20 -15.92
N GLU A 135 -15.48 -9.10 -15.07
CA GLU A 135 -15.92 -7.82 -14.52
C GLU A 135 -14.84 -7.15 -13.66
N GLU A 136 -14.15 -7.91 -12.81
CA GLU A 136 -13.08 -7.38 -11.95
C GLU A 136 -11.85 -6.99 -12.76
N LEU A 137 -11.49 -7.78 -13.76
CA LEU A 137 -10.38 -7.48 -14.67
C LEU A 137 -10.66 -6.22 -15.48
N LEU A 138 -11.87 -6.06 -16.03
CA LEU A 138 -12.27 -4.84 -16.72
C LEU A 138 -12.22 -3.61 -15.82
N ARG A 139 -12.60 -3.73 -14.53
CA ARG A 139 -12.48 -2.62 -13.57
C ARG A 139 -11.02 -2.20 -13.34
N LEU A 140 -10.09 -3.15 -13.27
CA LEU A 140 -8.66 -2.86 -13.12
C LEU A 140 -8.05 -2.31 -14.42
N ALA A 141 -8.43 -2.87 -15.57
CA ALA A 141 -7.98 -2.41 -16.88
C ALA A 141 -8.45 -0.98 -17.19
N ALA A 142 -9.65 -0.61 -16.74
CA ALA A 142 -10.20 0.75 -16.90
C ALA A 142 -9.38 1.83 -16.16
N GLU A 143 -8.65 1.46 -15.10
CA GLU A 143 -7.72 2.33 -14.37
C GLU A 143 -6.27 2.21 -14.87
N GLU A 144 -6.05 1.56 -16.02
CA GLU A 144 -4.71 1.29 -16.59
C GLU A 144 -3.79 0.46 -15.67
N LEU A 145 -4.36 -0.30 -14.72
CA LEU A 145 -3.61 -1.11 -13.76
C LEU A 145 -3.19 -2.48 -14.32
N LEU A 146 -3.82 -2.90 -15.42
CA LEU A 146 -3.54 -4.16 -16.10
C LEU A 146 -3.04 -3.94 -17.52
N HIS A 147 -2.24 -4.90 -17.98
CA HIS A 147 -1.78 -5.03 -19.34
C HIS A 147 -2.01 -6.45 -19.86
N PRO A 148 -2.38 -6.58 -21.15
CA PRO A 148 -2.65 -7.88 -21.76
C PRO A 148 -1.38 -8.69 -22.07
N THR A 149 -0.20 -8.06 -21.99
CA THR A 149 1.06 -8.71 -22.34
C THR A 149 1.73 -9.29 -21.10
N SER A 150 2.11 -10.56 -21.18
CA SER A 150 2.92 -11.20 -20.15
C SER A 150 4.27 -10.51 -20.01
N ALA A 151 4.55 -10.00 -18.83
CA ALA A 151 5.88 -9.50 -18.46
C ALA A 151 6.56 -10.53 -17.55
N PRO A 152 7.87 -10.81 -17.74
CA PRO A 152 8.64 -11.57 -16.76
C PRO A 152 8.49 -10.91 -15.38
N ASP A 153 8.20 -11.71 -14.35
CA ASP A 153 8.18 -11.20 -12.99
C ASP A 153 9.58 -11.32 -12.39
N ASP A 154 10.33 -10.24 -12.56
CA ASP A 154 11.68 -10.04 -12.01
C ASP A 154 11.66 -9.49 -10.58
N ARG A 155 10.47 -9.34 -9.98
CA ARG A 155 10.30 -8.75 -8.66
C ARG A 155 10.68 -9.75 -7.58
N ILE A 156 11.30 -9.22 -6.52
CA ILE A 156 11.48 -9.97 -5.29
C ILE A 156 10.13 -9.99 -4.57
N PRO A 157 9.56 -11.17 -4.25
CA PRO A 157 8.32 -11.22 -3.50
C PRO A 157 8.52 -10.60 -2.11
N PRO A 158 7.57 -9.81 -1.61
CA PRO A 158 7.64 -9.31 -0.24
C PRO A 158 7.82 -10.47 0.74
N PRO A 159 8.74 -10.36 1.71
CA PRO A 159 8.99 -11.43 2.64
C PRO A 159 7.78 -11.62 3.57
N ALA A 160 7.71 -12.79 4.22
CA ALA A 160 6.78 -13.01 5.30
C ALA A 160 7.01 -11.99 6.43
N LEU A 161 5.95 -11.73 7.21
CA LEU A 161 6.06 -10.88 8.40
C LEU A 161 7.13 -11.46 9.34
N PRO A 162 7.98 -10.59 9.93
CA PRO A 162 8.99 -11.05 10.86
C PRO A 162 8.31 -11.55 12.14
N SER A 163 8.78 -12.69 12.65
CA SER A 163 8.26 -13.29 13.88
C SER A 163 9.17 -13.08 15.08
N ALA A 164 10.40 -12.64 14.85
CA ALA A 164 11.43 -12.53 15.88
C ALA A 164 11.92 -11.09 16.04
N ARG A 165 12.47 -10.81 17.22
CA ARG A 165 13.15 -9.56 17.55
C ARG A 165 14.65 -9.79 17.41
N LEU A 166 15.35 -8.75 16.94
CA LEU A 166 16.80 -8.72 17.05
C LEU A 166 17.27 -9.10 18.46
N PRO A 167 18.44 -9.76 18.58
CA PRO A 167 19.00 -10.13 19.87
C PRO A 167 19.20 -8.88 20.74
N ALA A 168 19.27 -9.09 22.06
CA ALA A 168 19.53 -8.00 22.99
C ALA A 168 20.84 -7.31 22.59
N PRO A 169 20.84 -5.97 22.39
CA PRO A 169 22.03 -5.28 21.94
C PRO A 169 23.10 -5.30 23.05
N PRO A 170 24.39 -5.37 22.68
CA PRO A 170 25.47 -5.20 23.65
C PRO A 170 25.44 -3.77 24.23
N PRO A 171 25.98 -3.55 25.44
CA PRO A 171 26.16 -2.20 25.97
C PRO A 171 27.12 -1.42 25.06
N ILE A 172 26.58 -0.49 24.26
CA ILE A 172 27.32 0.29 23.27
C ILE A 172 26.96 1.77 23.37
N ARG A 173 27.93 2.65 23.07
CA ARG A 173 27.75 4.10 23.00
C ARG A 173 28.09 4.61 21.60
N PRO A 174 27.38 5.64 21.10
CA PRO A 174 27.73 6.26 19.83
C PRO A 174 29.14 6.84 19.85
N THR A 175 29.91 6.57 18.81
CA THR A 175 31.20 7.21 18.55
C THR A 175 31.01 8.56 17.84
N LEU A 176 32.06 9.40 17.79
CA LEU A 176 32.02 10.62 16.96
C LEU A 176 31.77 10.32 15.49
N ARG A 177 32.27 9.19 14.98
CA ARG A 177 31.99 8.72 13.61
C ARG A 177 30.51 8.43 13.43
N ASP A 178 29.85 7.82 14.41
CA ASP A 178 28.40 7.55 14.35
C ASP A 178 27.59 8.84 14.31
N VAL A 179 27.94 9.81 15.16
CA VAL A 179 27.30 11.13 15.18
C VAL A 179 27.47 11.83 13.84
N ALA A 180 28.68 11.86 13.28
CA ALA A 180 28.94 12.46 11.97
C ALA A 180 28.17 11.74 10.84
N THR A 181 28.18 10.40 10.84
CA THR A 181 27.47 9.58 9.85
C THR A 181 25.96 9.85 9.90
N PHE A 182 25.38 9.82 11.10
CA PHE A 182 23.97 10.13 11.32
C PHE A 182 23.61 11.55 10.87
N GLY A 183 24.43 12.55 11.23
CA GLY A 183 24.22 13.94 10.83
C GLY A 183 24.20 14.13 9.31
N VAL A 184 25.17 13.54 8.60
CA VAL A 184 25.22 13.59 7.11
C VAL A 184 23.99 12.93 6.49
N ILE A 185 23.61 11.75 6.98
CA ILE A 185 22.42 11.02 6.50
C ILE A 185 21.15 11.83 6.75
N TRP A 186 21.00 12.38 7.95
CA TRP A 186 19.83 13.15 8.35
C TRP A 186 19.68 14.43 7.52
N ILE A 187 20.74 15.23 7.39
CA ILE A 187 20.72 16.48 6.59
C ILE A 187 20.32 16.19 5.15
N ASP A 188 20.87 15.13 4.55
CA ASP A 188 20.52 14.74 3.19
C ASP A 188 19.06 14.24 3.08
N ALA A 189 18.57 13.47 4.07
CA ALA A 189 17.21 12.94 4.03
C ALA A 189 16.14 14.03 4.22
N VAL A 190 16.32 14.96 5.17
CA VAL A 190 15.32 16.02 5.44
C VAL A 190 15.23 17.07 4.34
N ARG A 191 16.28 17.22 3.53
CA ARG A 191 16.28 18.09 2.34
C ARG A 191 15.54 17.46 1.16
N ARG A 192 15.23 16.17 1.21
CA ARG A 192 14.56 15.42 0.16
C ARG A 192 13.11 15.13 0.54
N ARG A 193 12.27 14.95 -0.48
CA ARG A 193 10.89 14.46 -0.37
C ARG A 193 10.68 13.40 -1.46
N PRO A 194 11.35 12.24 -1.35
CA PRO A 194 11.34 11.28 -2.44
C PRO A 194 10.00 10.54 -2.52
N THR A 195 9.60 10.18 -3.73
CA THR A 195 8.50 9.21 -3.94
C THR A 195 8.99 7.79 -3.65
N ILE A 196 8.07 6.85 -3.45
CA ILE A 196 8.44 5.43 -3.26
C ILE A 196 9.21 4.90 -4.48
N LEU A 197 8.88 5.34 -5.69
CA LEU A 197 9.62 4.97 -6.91
C LEU A 197 11.09 5.43 -6.87
N GLU A 198 11.35 6.65 -6.42
CA GLU A 198 12.71 7.16 -6.29
C GLU A 198 13.51 6.40 -5.23
N LEU A 199 12.88 6.07 -4.10
CA LEU A 199 13.48 5.22 -3.07
C LEU A 199 13.78 3.82 -3.61
N ASN A 200 12.82 3.21 -4.31
CA ASN A 200 12.98 1.89 -4.92
C ASN A 200 14.18 1.88 -5.89
N ARG A 201 14.24 2.84 -6.82
CA ARG A 201 15.38 2.95 -7.75
C ARG A 201 16.70 3.19 -7.05
N ARG A 202 16.72 4.04 -6.02
CA ARG A 202 17.95 4.38 -5.28
C ARG A 202 18.51 3.19 -4.49
N TYR A 203 17.62 2.36 -3.96
CA TYR A 203 17.99 1.30 -3.02
C TYR A 203 17.87 -0.13 -3.61
N ALA A 204 17.44 -0.28 -4.87
CA ALA A 204 17.35 -1.57 -5.56
C ALA A 204 18.69 -2.30 -5.75
N ARG A 205 19.82 -1.59 -5.70
CA ARG A 205 21.17 -2.16 -5.91
C ARG A 205 22.04 -2.17 -4.66
N ARG A 206 21.42 -2.09 -3.49
CA ARG A 206 22.14 -2.15 -2.22
C ARG A 206 22.86 -3.48 -2.05
N ARG A 207 23.96 -3.42 -1.30
CA ARG A 207 24.75 -4.57 -0.89
C ARG A 207 25.17 -4.35 0.55
N GLY A 208 25.18 -5.44 1.30
CA GLY A 208 25.66 -5.48 2.66
C GLY A 208 25.30 -6.83 3.28
N ARG A 209 25.84 -7.09 4.46
CA ARG A 209 25.63 -8.35 5.16
C ARG A 209 24.27 -8.34 5.87
N ARG A 210 23.43 -9.32 5.52
CA ARG A 210 22.09 -9.52 6.14
C ARG A 210 22.14 -10.55 7.27
N SER A 211 23.09 -11.48 7.20
CA SER A 211 23.23 -12.66 8.06
C SER A 211 23.90 -12.38 9.41
N ASP A 212 23.89 -11.14 9.90
CA ASP A 212 24.55 -10.74 11.15
C ASP A 212 23.58 -9.98 12.06
N PRO A 213 22.67 -10.70 12.77
CA PRO A 213 21.69 -10.11 13.65
C PRO A 213 22.31 -9.37 14.85
N GLU A 214 23.46 -9.81 15.33
CA GLU A 214 24.16 -9.18 16.45
C GLU A 214 24.73 -7.82 16.06
N ALA A 215 25.39 -7.74 14.89
CA ALA A 215 25.85 -6.46 14.37
C ALA A 215 24.69 -5.52 14.04
N LEU A 216 23.59 -6.04 13.48
CA LEU A 216 22.36 -5.26 13.26
C LEU A 216 21.82 -4.70 14.58
N ALA A 217 21.69 -5.53 15.62
CA ALA A 217 21.24 -5.10 16.95
C ALA A 217 22.12 -3.98 17.52
N ALA A 218 23.45 -4.13 17.45
CA ALA A 218 24.39 -3.11 17.91
C ALA A 218 24.23 -1.79 17.15
N ARG A 219 24.06 -1.84 15.82
CA ARG A 219 23.86 -0.61 15.00
C ARG A 219 22.51 0.03 15.23
N VAL A 220 21.44 -0.76 15.38
CA VAL A 220 20.10 -0.26 15.73
C VAL A 220 20.14 0.44 17.09
N GLU A 221 20.83 -0.11 18.08
CA GLU A 221 20.95 0.51 19.40
C GLU A 221 21.66 1.87 19.34
N VAL A 222 22.77 1.98 18.61
CA VAL A 222 23.43 3.27 18.38
C VAL A 222 22.49 4.26 17.68
N PHE A 223 21.75 3.81 16.66
CA PHE A 223 20.79 4.65 15.96
C PHE A 223 19.69 5.16 16.92
N ARG A 224 19.14 4.30 17.77
CA ARG A 224 18.11 4.65 18.75
C ARG A 224 18.60 5.71 19.75
N GLN A 225 19.86 5.65 20.15
CA GLN A 225 20.48 6.67 21.02
C GLN A 225 20.67 8.02 20.30
N LEU A 226 20.84 8.02 18.97
CA LEU A 226 21.03 9.23 18.17
C LEU A 226 19.71 9.85 17.67
N LEU A 227 18.65 9.05 17.53
CA LEU A 227 17.36 9.47 16.99
C LEU A 227 16.75 10.70 17.70
N PRO A 228 16.86 10.88 19.04
CA PRO A 228 16.38 12.09 19.72
C PRO A 228 17.03 13.40 19.24
N LEU A 229 18.19 13.33 18.58
CA LEU A 229 18.88 14.51 18.02
C LEU A 229 18.30 14.96 16.68
N ALA A 230 17.41 14.16 16.07
CA ALA A 230 16.80 14.43 14.78
C ALA A 230 15.35 14.92 14.94
N PRO A 231 15.08 16.24 14.86
CA PRO A 231 13.71 16.73 14.89
C PRO A 231 12.91 16.26 13.65
N ARG A 232 11.61 15.99 13.85
CA ARG A 232 10.62 15.67 12.79
C ARG A 232 10.81 14.32 12.06
N THR A 233 11.37 13.30 12.72
CA THR A 233 11.43 11.92 12.18
C THR A 233 10.12 11.13 12.35
N GLY A 234 8.98 11.79 12.56
CA GLY A 234 7.69 11.13 12.84
C GLY A 234 7.09 10.35 11.66
N ALA A 235 7.56 10.61 10.43
CA ALA A 235 7.16 9.81 9.28
C ALA A 235 7.92 8.48 9.27
N CYS A 236 7.19 7.37 9.30
CA CYS A 236 7.76 6.01 9.29
C CYS A 236 8.73 5.80 8.12
N LEU A 237 8.42 6.36 6.94
CA LEU A 237 9.29 6.33 5.77
C LEU A 237 10.65 6.98 6.01
N LEU A 238 10.66 8.20 6.57
CA LEU A 238 11.90 8.92 6.83
C LEU A 238 12.74 8.15 7.87
N GLN A 239 12.12 7.68 8.96
CA GLN A 239 12.84 6.95 9.99
C GLN A 239 13.43 5.63 9.46
N ALA A 240 12.67 4.88 8.64
CA ALA A 240 13.15 3.67 8.00
C ALA A 240 14.32 3.98 7.04
N GLU A 241 14.23 5.04 6.23
CA GLU A 241 15.34 5.46 5.35
C GLU A 241 16.60 5.80 6.16
N LEU A 242 16.46 6.58 7.24
CA LEU A 242 17.58 6.97 8.10
C LEU A 242 18.26 5.74 8.70
N LEU A 243 17.47 4.82 9.27
CA LEU A 243 18.00 3.60 9.87
C LEU A 243 18.69 2.71 8.82
N LEU A 244 18.08 2.54 7.65
CA LEU A 244 18.61 1.74 6.56
C LEU A 244 19.98 2.26 6.11
N ARG A 245 20.08 3.56 5.85
CA ARG A 245 21.36 4.18 5.46
C ARG A 245 22.40 4.08 6.57
N PHE A 246 21.97 4.15 7.83
CA PHE A 246 22.86 4.08 8.98
C PHE A 246 23.46 2.68 9.18
N VAL A 247 22.68 1.62 8.94
CA VAL A 247 23.20 0.24 8.95
C VAL A 247 24.05 -0.05 7.70
N ASN A 248 23.66 0.47 6.53
CA ASN A 248 24.45 0.34 5.30
C ASN A 248 25.82 0.99 5.40
N ALA A 249 25.95 2.09 6.14
CA ALA A 249 27.24 2.73 6.42
C ALA A 249 28.21 1.84 7.24
N ALA A 250 27.70 0.75 7.84
CA ALA A 250 28.46 -0.26 8.55
C ALA A 250 28.56 -1.61 7.77
N ASP A 251 28.31 -1.61 6.46
CA ASP A 251 28.34 -2.81 5.60
C ASP A 251 27.32 -3.89 6.02
N LEU A 252 26.22 -3.46 6.63
CA LEU A 252 25.05 -4.29 6.93
C LEU A 252 23.92 -3.92 5.97
N ASP A 253 22.95 -4.81 5.81
CA ASP A 253 21.79 -4.57 4.96
C ASP A 253 20.53 -5.16 5.59
N ALA A 254 19.39 -4.58 5.25
CA ALA A 254 18.07 -5.05 5.67
C ALA A 254 17.05 -4.82 4.54
N ASP A 255 16.04 -5.69 4.49
CA ASP A 255 14.90 -5.56 3.59
C ASP A 255 14.02 -4.42 4.08
N TRP A 256 13.74 -3.46 3.18
CA TRP A 256 12.84 -2.37 3.48
C TRP A 256 11.45 -2.74 2.96
N VAL A 257 10.61 -3.18 3.89
CA VAL A 257 9.30 -3.75 3.57
C VAL A 257 8.22 -2.70 3.77
N PHE A 258 7.30 -2.63 2.82
CA PHE A 258 6.12 -1.79 2.85
C PHE A 258 4.91 -2.72 3.02
N GLY A 259 4.00 -2.34 3.91
CA GLY A 259 2.79 -3.10 4.16
C GLY A 259 1.58 -2.20 4.40
N VAL A 260 0.42 -2.80 4.23
CA VAL A 260 -0.87 -2.11 4.26
C VAL A 260 -1.88 -2.86 5.11
N ARG A 261 -2.85 -2.12 5.63
CA ARG A 261 -4.10 -2.66 6.20
C ARG A 261 -5.28 -1.84 5.69
N THR A 262 -6.48 -2.41 5.65
CA THR A 262 -7.63 -1.76 4.99
C THR A 262 -8.61 -1.06 5.94
N PHE A 263 -8.67 -1.40 7.24
CA PHE A 263 -9.63 -0.79 8.17
C PHE A 263 -9.07 -0.44 9.58
N PRO A 264 -9.02 0.86 9.94
CA PRO A 264 -8.87 1.98 9.00
C PRO A 264 -7.65 1.76 8.10
N PHE A 265 -7.70 2.33 6.88
CA PHE A 265 -6.60 2.20 5.93
C PHE A 265 -5.34 2.85 6.50
N LEU A 266 -4.23 2.10 6.56
CA LEU A 266 -2.90 2.63 6.87
C LEU A 266 -1.85 1.92 6.02
N ALA A 267 -0.92 2.70 5.50
CA ALA A 267 0.35 2.21 4.96
C ALA A 267 1.45 2.39 6.01
N HIS A 268 2.36 1.43 6.07
CA HIS A 268 3.51 1.47 6.97
C HIS A 268 4.70 0.80 6.30
N CYS A 269 5.91 1.20 6.70
CA CYS A 269 7.12 0.53 6.27
C CYS A 269 8.06 0.27 7.44
N TRP A 270 8.78 -0.84 7.37
CA TRP A 270 9.71 -1.28 8.40
C TRP A 270 10.96 -1.89 7.76
N LEU A 271 11.96 -2.13 8.59
CA LEU A 271 13.15 -2.89 8.20
C LEU A 271 13.10 -4.28 8.82
N GLN A 272 13.47 -5.30 8.06
CA GLN A 272 13.66 -6.66 8.57
C GLN A 272 14.90 -7.32 7.97
N SER A 273 15.45 -8.32 8.67
CA SER A 273 16.45 -9.22 8.12
C SER A 273 16.00 -10.65 8.34
N GLY A 274 15.60 -11.33 7.26
CA GLY A 274 14.97 -12.64 7.37
C GLY A 274 13.69 -12.56 8.22
N ASP A 275 13.67 -13.31 9.32
CA ASP A 275 12.57 -13.37 10.28
C ASP A 275 12.67 -12.34 11.42
N GLN A 276 13.75 -11.53 11.45
CA GLN A 276 14.03 -10.56 12.50
C GLN A 276 13.50 -9.17 12.13
N CYS A 277 12.66 -8.59 12.97
CA CYS A 277 12.27 -7.20 12.85
C CYS A 277 13.39 -6.27 13.34
N VAL A 278 13.82 -5.33 12.48
CA VAL A 278 14.97 -4.44 12.72
C VAL A 278 14.53 -3.08 13.27
N SER A 279 13.45 -2.51 12.74
CA SER A 279 13.02 -1.14 13.11
C SER A 279 12.09 -1.09 14.32
N GLU A 280 11.32 -2.15 14.58
CA GLU A 280 10.28 -2.17 15.60
C GLU A 280 9.99 -3.57 16.15
N ALA A 281 8.90 -3.67 16.91
CA ALA A 281 8.45 -4.92 17.51
C ALA A 281 7.64 -5.74 16.49
N PRO A 282 7.88 -7.05 16.30
CA PRO A 282 7.13 -7.84 15.30
C PRO A 282 5.61 -7.83 15.54
N GLU A 283 5.17 -7.68 16.79
CA GLU A 283 3.77 -7.67 17.18
C GLU A 283 3.01 -6.45 16.61
N THR A 284 3.68 -5.30 16.44
CA THR A 284 3.08 -4.11 15.82
C THR A 284 2.83 -4.29 14.32
N LEU A 285 3.54 -5.24 13.70
CA LEU A 285 3.45 -5.50 12.26
C LEU A 285 2.36 -6.49 11.86
N THR A 286 1.80 -7.24 12.82
CA THR A 286 0.81 -8.31 12.59
C THR A 286 -0.45 -7.85 11.85
N VAL A 287 -0.80 -6.58 11.99
CA VAL A 287 -1.97 -5.94 11.36
C VAL A 287 -1.76 -5.60 9.88
N TYR A 288 -0.51 -5.60 9.42
CA TYR A 288 -0.15 -5.23 8.05
C TYR A 288 0.01 -6.46 7.15
N ARG A 289 -0.09 -6.23 5.85
CA ARG A 289 0.22 -7.21 4.80
C ARG A 289 1.31 -6.65 3.89
N PRO A 290 2.48 -7.30 3.80
CA PRO A 290 3.56 -6.86 2.92
C PRO A 290 3.09 -6.77 1.46
N ILE A 291 3.40 -5.65 0.79
CA ILE A 291 3.03 -5.38 -0.60
C ILE A 291 4.24 -5.08 -1.50
N LEU A 292 5.32 -4.53 -0.93
CA LEU A 292 6.56 -4.20 -1.63
C LEU A 292 7.75 -4.44 -0.70
N VAL A 293 8.88 -4.85 -1.28
CA VAL A 293 10.19 -4.87 -0.63
C VAL A 293 11.22 -4.19 -1.53
N ILE A 294 12.11 -3.40 -0.90
CA ILE A 294 13.28 -2.74 -1.51
C ILE A 294 14.54 -3.24 -0.81
#